data_AF-A0A3A9GA17-F1
#
_entry.id   AF-A0A3A9GA17-F1
#
_cell.length_a   1.000
_cell.length_b   1.000
_cell.length_c   1.000
_cell.angle_alpha   90.00
_cell.angle_beta   90.00
_cell.angle_gamma   90.00
#
_symmetry.space_group_name_H-M   'P 1'
#
loop_
_entity.id
_entity.type
_entity.pdbx_description
1 polymer ?
#
loop_
_entity_poly.entity_id
_entity_poly.type
_entity_poly.pdbx_seq_one_letter_code
_entity_poly.pdbx_strand_id
1 'polypeptide(L)'
;MARTSNVFARVEPEIKEQAERVLDQLGIPMSNAVGMFLRQVVLQQGIPFEMKLPKKAPLAYGSLTKEQFDAEIGKGMEDIREGRVYSADAVEEEMRRDYGI
;
A
#
# COMPACT_ATOMS: atom_id res chain seq x y z
N MET A 1 15.92 -19.45 -32.65
CA MET A 1 14.49 -19.56 -32.28
C MET A 1 14.37 -19.32 -30.80
N ALA A 2 13.64 -18.28 -30.36
CA ALA A 2 13.42 -18.04 -28.94
C ALA A 2 12.53 -19.15 -28.38
N ARG A 3 12.97 -19.87 -27.36
CA ARG A 3 12.13 -20.87 -26.68
C ARG A 3 11.07 -20.12 -25.89
N THR A 4 9.85 -20.08 -26.41
CA THR A 4 8.69 -19.56 -25.69
C THR A 4 8.18 -20.64 -24.74
N SER A 5 7.88 -20.26 -23.49
CA SER A 5 7.24 -21.12 -22.50
C SER A 5 5.91 -20.51 -22.09
N ASN A 6 4.89 -21.35 -21.89
CA ASN A 6 3.56 -20.91 -21.48
C ASN A 6 3.49 -20.80 -19.95
N VAL A 7 2.86 -19.73 -19.45
CA VAL A 7 2.61 -19.52 -18.02
C VAL A 7 1.11 -19.61 -17.79
N PHE A 8 0.69 -20.53 -16.93
CA PHE A 8 -0.71 -20.68 -16.51
C PHE A 8 -0.84 -20.30 -15.03
N ALA A 9 -1.74 -19.36 -14.74
CA ALA A 9 -2.05 -18.94 -13.38
C ALA A 9 -3.57 -18.97 -13.18
N ARG A 10 -4.01 -19.51 -12.04
CA ARG A 10 -5.40 -19.40 -11.60
C ARG A 10 -5.57 -18.07 -10.87
N VAL A 11 -6.52 -17.27 -11.32
CA VAL A 11 -6.87 -15.97 -10.74
C VAL A 11 -8.38 -15.89 -10.59
N GLU A 12 -8.83 -15.14 -9.58
CA GLU A 12 -10.24 -14.85 -9.41
C GLU A 12 -10.76 -14.00 -10.59
N PRO A 13 -11.96 -14.27 -11.13
CA PRO A 13 -12.48 -13.54 -12.29
C PRO A 13 -12.56 -12.03 -12.06
N GLU A 14 -12.98 -11.61 -10.87
CA GLU A 14 -13.11 -10.20 -10.52
C GLU A 14 -11.76 -9.48 -10.52
N ILE A 15 -10.72 -10.10 -9.96
CA ILE A 15 -9.36 -9.56 -9.94
C ILE A 15 -8.80 -9.49 -11.36
N LYS A 16 -9.07 -10.51 -12.20
CA LYS A 16 -8.65 -10.51 -13.60
C LYS A 16 -9.26 -9.33 -14.35
N GLU A 17 -10.58 -9.13 -14.25
CA GLU A 17 -11.25 -8.02 -14.94
C GLU A 17 -10.76 -6.65 -14.47
N GLN A 18 -10.54 -6.48 -13.16
CA GLN A 18 -10.01 -5.23 -12.62
C GLN A 18 -8.60 -4.95 -13.14
N ALA A 19 -7.72 -5.95 -13.13
CA ALA A 19 -6.37 -5.82 -13.66
C ALA A 19 -6.37 -5.50 -15.16
N GLU A 20 -7.21 -6.16 -15.94
CA GLU A 20 -7.34 -5.95 -17.38
C GLU A 20 -7.78 -4.51 -17.69
N ARG A 21 -8.78 -3.97 -16.98
CA ARG A 21 -9.20 -2.56 -17.13
C ARG A 21 -8.07 -1.56 -16.86
N VAL A 22 -7.27 -1.78 -15.82
CA VAL A 22 -6.16 -0.89 -15.47
C VAL A 22 -5.05 -0.98 -16.52
N LEU A 23 -4.71 -2.19 -16.96
CA LEU A 23 -3.66 -2.42 -17.95
C LEU A 23 -4.05 -1.89 -19.35
N ASP A 24 -5.34 -2.01 -19.72
CA ASP A 24 -5.87 -1.46 -20.97
C ASP A 24 -5.77 0.07 -21.02
N GLN A 25 -6.02 0.76 -19.90
CA GLN A 25 -5.82 2.21 -19.81
C GLN A 25 -4.36 2.61 -20.02
N LEU A 26 -3.42 1.72 -19.67
CA LEU A 26 -1.98 1.92 -19.91
C LEU A 26 -1.55 1.45 -21.30
N GLY A 27 -2.46 0.86 -22.10
CA GLY A 27 -2.15 0.28 -23.41
C GLY A 27 -1.28 -0.98 -23.33
N ILE A 28 -1.29 -1.67 -22.19
CA ILE A 28 -0.46 -2.85 -21.93
C ILE A 28 -1.35 -4.09 -21.91
N PRO A 29 -1.18 -5.07 -22.81
CA PRO A 29 -1.94 -6.30 -22.73
C PRO A 29 -1.49 -7.15 -21.52
N MET A 30 -2.42 -7.91 -20.94
CA MET A 30 -2.20 -8.74 -19.74
C MET A 30 -0.95 -9.64 -19.83
N SER A 31 -0.71 -10.27 -20.98
CA SER A 31 0.45 -11.13 -21.22
C SER A 31 1.78 -10.36 -21.17
N ASN A 32 1.81 -9.12 -21.66
CA ASN A 32 2.99 -8.27 -21.58
C ASN A 32 3.27 -7.85 -20.14
N ALA A 33 2.22 -7.54 -19.36
CA ALA A 33 2.36 -7.21 -17.94
C ALA A 33 2.97 -8.37 -17.14
N VAL A 34 2.51 -9.61 -17.37
CA VAL A 34 3.11 -10.82 -16.77
C VAL A 34 4.58 -10.96 -17.18
N GLY A 35 4.91 -10.71 -18.46
CA GLY A 35 6.29 -10.71 -18.93
C GLY A 35 7.16 -9.63 -18.29
N MET A 36 6.62 -8.43 -18.06
CA MET A 36 7.29 -7.34 -17.35
C MET A 36 7.56 -7.70 -15.89
N PHE A 37 6.57 -8.29 -15.22
CA PHE A 37 6.72 -8.78 -13.85
C PHE A 37 7.87 -9.80 -13.74
N LEU A 38 7.90 -10.81 -14.61
CA LEU A 38 8.97 -11.82 -14.61
C LEU A 38 10.35 -11.20 -14.88
N ARG A 39 10.44 -10.22 -15.78
CA ARG A 39 11.69 -9.48 -16.01
C ARG A 39 12.14 -8.70 -14.78
N GLN A 40 11.22 -8.08 -14.06
CA GLN A 40 11.53 -7.37 -12.82
C GLN A 40 12.00 -8.33 -11.73
N VAL A 41 11.39 -9.51 -11.60
CA VAL A 41 11.85 -10.55 -10.66
C VAL A 41 13.30 -10.96 -10.94
N VAL A 42 13.63 -11.18 -12.22
CA VAL A 42 14.98 -11.54 -12.64
C VAL A 42 15.97 -10.40 -12.39
N LEU A 43 15.59 -9.16 -12.72
CA LEU A 43 16.44 -7.99 -12.57
C LEU A 43 16.78 -7.69 -11.11
N GLN A 44 15.79 -7.82 -10.22
CA GLN A 44 15.93 -7.48 -8.80
C GLN A 44 16.38 -8.68 -7.95
N GLN A 45 16.47 -9.89 -8.53
CA GLN A 45 16.66 -11.15 -7.80
C GLN A 45 15.71 -11.28 -6.60
N GLY A 46 14.46 -10.84 -6.77
CA GLY A 46 13.50 -10.68 -5.67
C GLY A 46 12.09 -10.37 -6.16
N ILE A 47 11.17 -10.13 -5.24
CA ILE A 47 9.79 -9.77 -5.57
C ILE A 47 9.71 -8.26 -5.85
N PRO A 48 9.25 -7.82 -7.03
CA PRO A 48 9.32 -6.44 -7.49
C PRO A 48 8.15 -5.57 -7.00
N PHE A 49 7.71 -5.81 -5.77
CA PHE A 49 6.76 -4.99 -5.06
C PHE A 49 7.02 -5.14 -3.56
N GLU A 50 6.69 -4.11 -2.80
CA GLU A 50 6.91 -4.12 -1.35
C GLU A 50 5.95 -5.13 -0.69
N MET A 51 6.51 -6.15 -0.04
CA MET A 51 5.73 -7.08 0.79
C MET A 51 5.45 -6.44 2.16
N LYS A 52 4.57 -5.45 2.18
CA LYS A 52 4.11 -4.80 3.41
C LYS A 52 2.74 -5.34 3.80
N LEU A 53 2.60 -5.77 5.05
CA LEU A 53 1.28 -5.82 5.67
C LEU A 53 0.76 -4.37 5.73
N PRO A 54 -0.54 -4.12 5.48
CA PRO A 54 -1.09 -2.77 5.62
C PRO A 54 -0.70 -2.25 7.00
N LYS A 55 -0.01 -1.10 7.02
CA LYS A 55 0.58 -0.57 8.26
C LYS A 55 -0.56 -0.35 9.24
N LYS A 56 -0.65 -1.21 10.26
CA LYS A 56 -1.47 -0.95 11.44
C LYS A 56 -0.77 0.02 12.38
N ALA A 57 0.55 0.15 12.32
CA ALA A 57 1.31 0.97 13.28
C ALA A 57 0.94 2.47 13.21
N PRO A 58 0.86 3.17 14.36
CA PRO A 58 0.61 4.59 14.41
C PRO A 58 1.72 5.36 13.71
N LEU A 59 1.36 6.50 13.10
CA LEU A 59 2.28 7.35 12.34
C LEU A 59 3.42 7.84 13.25
N ALA A 60 4.64 7.44 12.96
CA ALA A 60 5.82 7.92 13.69
C ALA A 60 6.31 9.24 13.09
N TYR A 61 6.52 10.25 13.94
CA TYR A 61 7.00 11.60 13.56
C TYR A 61 8.24 11.56 12.64
N GLY A 62 9.19 10.67 12.91
CA GLY A 62 10.42 10.54 12.11
C GLY A 62 10.25 9.99 10.69
N SER A 63 9.03 9.62 10.29
CA SER A 63 8.72 9.06 8.96
C SER A 63 7.96 10.01 8.04
N LEU A 64 7.62 11.22 8.51
CA LEU A 64 6.87 12.22 7.76
C LEU A 64 7.79 13.30 7.20
N THR A 65 7.52 13.78 5.99
CA THR A 65 8.11 15.05 5.53
C THR A 65 7.45 16.22 6.26
N LYS A 66 8.09 17.40 6.22
CA LYS A 66 7.57 18.60 6.89
C LYS A 66 6.14 18.93 6.45
N GLU A 67 5.86 18.78 5.16
CA GLU A 67 4.56 19.05 4.56
C GLU A 67 3.49 18.05 5.02
N GLN A 68 3.86 16.77 5.16
CA GLN A 68 2.95 15.74 5.66
C GLN A 68 2.66 15.94 7.16
N PHE A 69 3.66 16.36 7.93
CA PHE A 69 3.46 16.70 9.34
C PHE A 69 2.53 17.90 9.51
N ASP A 70 2.75 18.98 8.77
CA ASP A 70 1.91 20.19 8.83
C ASP A 70 0.44 19.86 8.47
N ALA A 71 0.22 18.96 7.52
CA ALA A 71 -1.12 18.50 7.14
C ALA A 71 -1.79 17.67 8.26
N GLU A 72 -1.07 16.75 8.91
CA GLU A 72 -1.63 15.94 10.00
C GLU A 72 -1.91 16.78 11.27
N ILE A 73 -1.05 17.75 11.60
CA ILE A 73 -1.31 18.71 12.69
C ILE A 73 -2.52 19.59 12.38
N GLY A 74 -2.70 19.99 11.11
CA GLY A 74 -3.87 20.74 10.67
C GLY A 74 -5.19 20.03 10.98
N LYS A 75 -5.25 18.72 10.74
CA LYS A 75 -6.42 17.88 11.08
C LYS A 75 -6.66 17.82 12.59
N GLY A 76 -5.60 17.65 13.39
CA GLY A 76 -5.71 17.68 14.85
C GLY A 76 -6.24 19.01 15.39
N MET A 77 -5.86 20.14 14.79
CA MET A 77 -6.41 21.45 15.16
C MET A 77 -7.90 21.58 14.81
N GLU A 78 -8.35 20.93 13.74
CA GLU A 78 -9.76 20.88 13.35
C GLU A 78 -10.58 20.01 14.32
N ASP A 79 -10.06 18.84 14.70
CA ASP A 79 -10.67 17.97 15.71
C ASP A 79 -10.82 18.66 17.07
N ILE A 80 -9.83 19.48 17.48
CA ILE A 80 -9.93 20.31 18.70
C ILE A 80 -11.06 21.35 18.57
N ARG A 81 -11.18 22.01 17.41
CA ARG A 81 -12.27 22.99 17.18
C ARG A 81 -13.65 22.35 17.18
N GLU A 82 -13.75 21.12 16.70
CA GLU A 82 -15.00 20.37 16.63
C GLU A 82 -15.29 19.55 17.90
N GLY A 83 -14.45 19.69 18.94
CA GLY A 83 -14.64 19.04 20.25
C GLY A 83 -14.37 17.53 20.25
N ARG A 84 -13.77 16.98 19.18
CA ARG A 84 -13.31 15.59 19.09
C ARG A 84 -11.97 15.42 19.78
N VAL A 85 -11.96 15.67 21.09
CA VAL A 85 -10.77 15.54 21.93
C VAL A 85 -10.88 14.30 22.80
N TYR A 86 -9.76 13.59 22.92
CA TYR A 86 -9.62 12.44 23.80
C TYR A 86 -8.71 12.83 24.96
N SER A 87 -8.96 12.28 26.16
CA SER A 87 -8.04 12.46 27.28
C SER A 87 -6.75 11.70 27.01
N ALA A 88 -5.64 12.22 27.54
CA ALA A 88 -4.34 11.55 27.41
C ALA A 88 -4.38 10.11 27.93
N ASP A 89 -5.07 9.87 29.04
CA ASP A 89 -5.23 8.53 29.63
C ASP A 89 -5.98 7.56 28.71
N ALA A 90 -7.03 8.02 28.00
CA ALA A 90 -7.80 7.18 27.08
C ALA A 90 -6.99 6.80 25.84
N VAL A 91 -6.19 7.76 25.34
CA VAL A 91 -5.28 7.51 24.21
C VAL A 91 -4.16 6.55 24.62
N GLU A 92 -3.63 6.69 25.84
CA GLU A 92 -2.59 5.78 26.36
C GLU A 92 -3.12 4.34 26.50
N GLU A 93 -4.33 4.15 27.03
CA GLU A 93 -4.95 2.83 27.11
C GLU A 93 -5.20 2.21 25.74
N GLU A 94 -5.65 2.99 24.76
CA GLU A 94 -5.88 2.54 23.39
C GLU A 94 -4.57 2.15 22.69
N MET A 95 -3.51 2.97 22.84
CA MET A 95 -2.19 2.65 22.28
C MET A 95 -1.60 1.39 22.91
N ARG A 96 -1.75 1.21 24.23
CA ARG A 96 -1.28 0.00 24.91
C ARG A 96 -2.04 -1.24 24.46
N ARG A 97 -3.35 -1.13 24.23
CA ARG A 97 -4.20 -2.24 23.78
C ARG A 97 -3.92 -2.65 22.33
N ASP A 98 -3.83 -1.69 21.43
CA ASP A 98 -3.83 -1.95 19.99
C ASP A 98 -2.39 -2.07 19.42
N TYR A 99 -1.41 -1.49 20.12
CA TYR A 99 -0.02 -1.45 19.68
C TYR A 99 1.00 -1.97 20.69
N GLY A 100 0.61 -2.23 21.94
CA GLY A 100 1.50 -2.80 22.96
C GLY A 100 2.65 -1.86 23.37
N ILE A 101 2.50 -0.56 23.14
CA ILE A 101 3.42 0.53 23.52
C ILE A 101 2.91 1.26 24.76
#